data_AF-A9KNI1-F1
#
_entry.id   AF-A9KNI1-F1
#
_cell.length_a   1.000
_cell.length_b   1.000
_cell.length_c   1.000
_cell.angle_alpha   90.00
_cell.angle_beta   90.00
_cell.angle_gamma   90.00
#
_symmetry.space_group_name_H-M   'P 1'
#
loop_
_entity.id
_entity.type
_entity.pdbx_description
1 polymer ?
#
loop_
_entity_poly.entity_id
_entity_poly.type
_entity_poly.pdbx_seq_one_letter_code
_entity_poly.pdbx_strand_id
1 'polypeptide(L)'
;MNLDQFFQDYLVEFQSEICGLKGYEVSLFLQGCMGMYQKTKEECYIEILKTYAKLRITEEGILKEDFKNDWNCENYNLGILLFFLWNQTGETCYEKALKELGSTFSSNYQGNPMFGKEDKNLSEIYMVQPFYTLYDTIYNKKEHYLEIMEQFHVINQFLNDSKKATLLVDCFSGMSEEIYEHYFTLLNLTKTTIKEILAHAKEQKLLLGDNEVESSEAVENTIFTSYAVLKACHYKILLAEKYETVGANLFHAAMEQFVSHQKQTVMKSGQGFMDKIKMMGIFMMAYSFLLEIR
;
A
#
# COMPACT_ATOMS: atom_id res chain seq x y z
N MET A 1 24.42 -6.87 2.61
CA MET A 1 23.38 -7.20 3.61
C MET A 1 22.43 -8.21 2.99
N ASN A 2 22.07 -9.29 3.68
CA ASN A 2 21.02 -10.20 3.22
C ASN A 2 19.66 -9.57 3.58
N LEU A 3 18.94 -9.10 2.57
CA LEU A 3 17.66 -8.40 2.75
C LEU A 3 16.54 -9.35 3.19
N ASP A 4 16.51 -10.58 2.69
CA ASP A 4 15.53 -11.59 3.12
C ASP A 4 15.64 -11.81 4.64
N GLN A 5 16.86 -12.06 5.13
CA GLN A 5 17.10 -12.25 6.56
C GLN A 5 16.79 -10.98 7.36
N PHE A 6 17.21 -9.82 6.86
CA PHE A 6 16.92 -8.53 7.49
C PHE A 6 15.42 -8.35 7.72
N PHE A 7 14.58 -8.57 6.71
CA PHE A 7 13.13 -8.43 6.87
C PHE A 7 12.56 -9.47 7.85
N GLN A 8 12.99 -10.73 7.79
CA GLN A 8 12.53 -11.77 8.70
C GLN A 8 12.85 -11.45 10.17
N ASP A 9 14.01 -10.86 10.46
CA ASP A 9 14.39 -10.45 11.81
C ASP A 9 13.42 -9.38 12.37
N TYR A 10 12.97 -8.44 11.55
CA TYR A 10 11.95 -7.44 11.96
C TYR A 10 10.55 -8.03 12.09
N LEU A 11 10.18 -9.05 11.30
CA LEU A 11 8.90 -9.71 11.49
C LEU A 11 8.78 -10.27 12.91
N VAL A 12 9.85 -10.90 13.41
CA VAL A 12 9.90 -11.45 14.78
C VAL A 12 9.71 -10.35 15.82
N GLU A 13 10.27 -9.16 15.59
CA GLU A 13 10.08 -8.00 16.48
C GLU A 13 8.62 -7.54 16.53
N PHE A 14 7.92 -7.52 15.39
CA PHE A 14 6.58 -6.93 15.29
C PHE A 14 5.43 -7.92 15.47
N GLN A 15 5.68 -9.23 15.32
CA GLN A 15 4.64 -10.25 15.19
C GLN A 15 3.56 -10.17 16.29
N SER A 16 3.96 -10.01 17.56
CA SER A 16 3.01 -9.96 18.68
C SER A 16 2.23 -8.65 18.77
N GLU A 17 2.81 -7.54 18.33
CA GLU A 17 2.23 -6.20 18.53
C GLU A 17 1.36 -5.78 17.33
N ILE A 18 1.82 -6.05 16.10
CA ILE A 18 1.14 -5.64 14.86
C ILE A 18 -0.30 -6.16 14.79
N CYS A 19 -0.54 -7.35 15.35
CA CYS A 19 -1.83 -8.03 15.35
C CYS A 19 -2.93 -7.23 16.05
N GLY A 20 -2.58 -6.41 17.06
CA GLY A 20 -3.49 -5.55 17.80
C GLY A 20 -3.61 -4.11 17.28
N LEU A 21 -2.83 -3.73 16.27
CA LEU A 21 -2.79 -2.36 15.73
C LEU A 21 -3.67 -2.21 14.47
N LYS A 22 -3.99 -0.97 14.11
CA LYS A 22 -4.72 -0.60 12.88
C LYS A 22 -4.19 0.72 12.31
N GLY A 23 -4.65 1.09 11.12
CA GLY A 23 -4.30 2.35 10.46
C GLY A 23 -3.33 2.20 9.28
N TYR A 24 -2.90 3.34 8.76
CA TYR A 24 -2.15 3.46 7.51
C TYR A 24 -0.82 2.70 7.54
N GLU A 25 -0.03 2.85 8.60
CA GLU A 25 1.28 2.23 8.75
C GLU A 25 1.17 0.70 8.77
N VAL A 26 0.19 0.18 9.51
CA VAL A 26 -0.11 -1.25 9.58
C VAL A 26 -0.54 -1.78 8.21
N SER A 27 -1.33 -1.02 7.46
CA SER A 27 -1.76 -1.43 6.12
C SER A 27 -0.60 -1.62 5.14
N LEU A 28 0.38 -0.71 5.15
CA LEU A 28 1.59 -0.83 4.35
C LEU A 28 2.43 -2.04 4.77
N PHE A 29 2.53 -2.30 6.07
CA PHE A 29 3.22 -3.47 6.59
C PHE A 29 2.59 -4.78 6.11
N LEU A 30 1.26 -4.89 6.17
CA LEU A 30 0.53 -6.07 5.70
C LEU A 30 0.70 -6.24 4.18
N GLN A 31 0.60 -5.16 3.39
CA GLN A 31 0.83 -5.24 1.95
C GLN A 31 2.29 -5.63 1.62
N GLY A 32 3.26 -5.17 2.40
CA GLY A 32 4.64 -5.63 2.31
C GLY A 32 4.78 -7.13 2.53
N CYS A 33 4.13 -7.66 3.58
CA CYS A 33 4.09 -9.11 3.82
C CYS A 33 3.41 -9.87 2.68
N MET A 34 2.33 -9.34 2.09
CA MET A 34 1.68 -9.95 0.92
C MET A 34 2.63 -10.05 -0.27
N GLY A 35 3.31 -8.95 -0.60
CA GLY A 35 4.28 -8.90 -1.70
C GLY A 35 5.45 -9.85 -1.48
N MET A 36 6.01 -9.88 -0.27
CA MET A 36 7.08 -10.81 0.08
C MET A 36 6.63 -12.27 -0.03
N TYR A 37 5.48 -12.64 0.55
CA TYR A 37 4.94 -14.00 0.41
C TYR A 37 4.71 -14.40 -1.05
N GLN A 38 4.17 -13.49 -1.88
CA GLN A 38 3.95 -13.78 -3.30
C GLN A 38 5.23 -14.17 -4.04
N LYS A 39 6.36 -13.59 -3.63
CA LYS A 39 7.66 -13.73 -4.28
C LYS A 39 8.51 -14.84 -3.70
N THR A 40 8.49 -15.02 -2.38
CA THR A 40 9.40 -15.93 -1.67
C THR A 40 8.72 -17.22 -1.21
N LYS A 41 7.39 -17.20 -1.04
CA LYS A 41 6.59 -18.28 -0.44
C LYS A 41 6.98 -18.65 1.00
N GLU A 42 7.75 -17.79 1.68
CA GLU A 42 8.16 -18.00 3.07
C GLU A 42 6.96 -17.86 4.03
N GLU A 43 6.73 -18.90 4.85
CA GLU A 43 5.52 -19.00 5.69
C GLU A 43 5.41 -17.88 6.72
N CYS A 44 6.52 -17.32 7.19
CA CYS A 44 6.54 -16.26 8.19
C CYS A 44 5.68 -15.05 7.79
N TYR A 45 5.62 -14.71 6.50
CA TYR A 45 4.81 -13.60 6.01
C TYR A 45 3.33 -13.93 6.05
N ILE A 46 2.90 -15.08 5.51
CA ILE A 46 1.48 -15.43 5.46
C ILE A 46 0.89 -15.72 6.84
N GLU A 47 1.69 -16.25 7.77
CA GLU A 47 1.21 -16.51 9.14
C GLU A 47 0.90 -15.22 9.91
N ILE A 48 1.66 -14.14 9.69
CA ILE A 48 1.29 -12.81 10.21
C ILE A 48 -0.04 -12.35 9.63
N LEU A 49 -0.23 -12.48 8.31
CA LEU A 49 -1.45 -12.07 7.62
C LEU A 49 -2.68 -12.85 8.12
N LYS A 50 -2.56 -14.18 8.24
CA LYS A 50 -3.62 -15.03 8.78
C LYS A 50 -3.93 -14.70 10.24
N THR A 51 -2.91 -14.45 11.06
CA THR A 51 -3.10 -14.10 12.48
C THR A 51 -3.83 -12.76 12.61
N TYR A 52 -3.42 -11.75 11.83
CA TYR A 52 -4.07 -10.45 11.79
C TYR A 52 -5.55 -10.55 11.38
N ALA A 53 -5.85 -11.38 10.36
CA ALA A 53 -7.22 -11.63 9.92
C ALA A 53 -8.06 -12.39 10.96
N LYS A 54 -7.52 -13.46 11.58
CA LYS A 54 -8.22 -14.25 12.63
C LYS A 54 -8.61 -13.43 13.85
N LEU A 55 -7.91 -12.33 14.13
CA LEU A 55 -8.32 -11.41 15.19
C LEU A 55 -9.53 -10.55 14.82
N ARG A 56 -9.83 -10.40 13.52
CA ARG A 56 -10.87 -9.50 12.99
C ARG A 56 -12.09 -10.20 12.44
N ILE A 57 -11.96 -11.47 12.06
CA ILE A 57 -13.08 -12.29 11.54
C ILE A 57 -13.24 -13.57 12.35
N THR A 58 -14.45 -14.13 12.37
CA THR A 58 -14.71 -15.47 12.91
C THR A 58 -14.39 -16.56 11.89
N GLU A 59 -14.37 -17.82 12.32
CA GLU A 59 -14.17 -18.98 11.42
C GLU A 59 -15.29 -19.10 10.38
N GLU A 60 -16.49 -18.59 10.69
CA GLU A 60 -17.63 -18.56 9.77
C GLU A 60 -17.53 -17.44 8.73
N GLY A 61 -16.55 -16.54 8.86
CA GLY A 61 -16.34 -15.39 7.98
C GLY A 61 -17.17 -14.17 8.33
N ILE A 62 -17.46 -13.96 9.61
CA ILE A 62 -18.19 -12.78 10.11
C ILE A 62 -17.18 -11.80 10.70
N LEU A 63 -17.29 -10.50 10.38
CA LEU A 63 -16.48 -9.48 11.05
C LEU A 63 -16.79 -9.46 12.55
N LYS A 64 -15.78 -9.34 13.41
CA LYS A 64 -16.02 -9.16 14.85
C LYS A 64 -16.49 -7.73 15.11
N GLU A 65 -17.33 -7.55 16.13
CA GLU A 65 -18.09 -6.32 16.39
C GLU A 65 -17.20 -5.07 16.49
N ASP A 66 -16.03 -5.17 17.12
CA ASP A 66 -15.07 -4.06 17.25
C ASP A 66 -14.54 -3.54 15.90
N PHE A 67 -14.70 -4.33 14.83
CA PHE A 67 -14.30 -3.99 13.46
C PHE A 67 -15.50 -3.74 12.54
N LYS A 68 -16.72 -3.87 13.06
CA LYS A 68 -17.93 -3.43 12.37
C LYS A 68 -18.11 -1.94 12.62
N ASN A 69 -18.31 -1.17 11.55
CA ASN A 69 -18.53 0.29 11.60
C ASN A 69 -17.29 1.09 12.03
N ASP A 70 -16.25 1.05 11.19
CA ASP A 70 -15.09 1.91 11.33
C ASP A 70 -15.34 3.29 10.72
N TRP A 71 -15.85 4.21 11.55
CA TRP A 71 -16.10 5.60 11.18
C TRP A 71 -14.83 6.32 10.68
N ASN A 72 -13.65 5.91 11.14
CA ASN A 72 -12.37 6.49 10.76
C ASN A 72 -11.78 5.87 9.49
N CYS A 73 -12.47 4.90 8.90
CA CYS A 73 -12.04 4.20 7.69
C CYS A 73 -10.71 3.43 7.80
N GLU A 74 -10.20 3.20 9.01
CA GLU A 74 -8.89 2.55 9.27
C GLU A 74 -8.88 1.04 8.98
N ASN A 75 -10.05 0.44 8.78
CA ASN A 75 -10.23 -1.00 8.58
C ASN A 75 -10.49 -1.38 7.12
N TYR A 76 -10.74 -0.45 6.20
CA TYR A 76 -11.14 -0.84 4.83
C TYR A 76 -10.03 -1.53 4.03
N ASN A 77 -8.76 -1.22 4.32
CA ASN A 77 -7.63 -1.98 3.79
C ASN A 77 -7.58 -3.45 4.27
N LEU A 78 -8.33 -3.82 5.32
CA LEU A 78 -8.56 -5.23 5.67
C LEU A 78 -9.16 -6.00 4.48
N GLY A 79 -9.99 -5.35 3.66
CA GLY A 79 -10.58 -5.99 2.48
C GLY A 79 -9.53 -6.44 1.46
N ILE A 80 -8.44 -5.69 1.29
CA ILE A 80 -7.31 -6.11 0.42
C ILE A 80 -6.65 -7.37 1.00
N LEU A 81 -6.44 -7.41 2.32
CA LEU A 81 -5.91 -8.59 3.01
C LEU A 81 -6.85 -9.81 2.88
N LEU A 82 -8.15 -9.62 3.09
CA LEU A 82 -9.12 -10.71 2.98
C LEU A 82 -9.19 -11.24 1.55
N PHE A 83 -9.18 -10.36 0.55
CA PHE A 83 -9.09 -10.75 -0.85
C PHE A 83 -7.81 -11.54 -1.15
N PHE A 84 -6.67 -11.05 -0.66
CA PHE A 84 -5.39 -11.74 -0.79
C PHE A 84 -5.43 -13.14 -0.19
N LEU A 85 -5.85 -13.28 1.07
CA LEU A 85 -5.89 -14.57 1.76
C LEU A 85 -6.88 -15.54 1.10
N TRP A 86 -8.04 -15.05 0.67
CA TRP A 86 -8.99 -15.84 -0.11
C TRP A 86 -8.35 -16.37 -1.40
N ASN A 87 -7.66 -15.51 -2.17
CA ASN A 87 -7.00 -15.92 -3.41
C ASN A 87 -5.83 -16.89 -3.18
N GLN A 88 -5.14 -16.81 -2.03
CA GLN A 88 -4.05 -17.74 -1.70
C GLN A 88 -4.53 -19.09 -1.16
N THR A 89 -5.65 -19.13 -0.43
CA THR A 89 -6.07 -20.31 0.34
C THR A 89 -7.34 -20.99 -0.17
N GLY A 90 -8.21 -20.24 -0.86
CA GLY A 90 -9.57 -20.68 -1.20
C GLY A 90 -10.54 -20.75 -0.01
N GLU A 91 -10.13 -20.32 1.19
CA GLU A 91 -10.97 -20.39 2.38
C GLU A 91 -12.13 -19.38 2.31
N THR A 92 -13.37 -19.89 2.40
CA THR A 92 -14.58 -19.09 2.19
C THR A 92 -14.87 -18.08 3.30
N CYS A 93 -14.25 -18.24 4.49
CA CYS A 93 -14.40 -17.29 5.59
C CYS A 93 -13.88 -15.89 5.19
N TYR A 94 -12.77 -15.83 4.44
CA TYR A 94 -12.20 -14.58 3.96
C TYR A 94 -13.11 -13.89 2.94
N GLU A 95 -13.68 -14.66 1.99
CA GLU A 95 -14.61 -14.12 0.99
C GLU A 95 -15.89 -13.55 1.62
N LYS A 96 -16.46 -14.25 2.61
CA LYS A 96 -17.66 -13.81 3.33
C LYS A 96 -17.41 -12.50 4.07
N ALA A 97 -16.30 -12.41 4.82
CA ALA A 97 -15.96 -11.20 5.56
C ALA A 97 -15.64 -10.03 4.62
N LEU A 98 -15.00 -10.31 3.47
CA LEU A 98 -14.75 -9.33 2.42
C LEU A 98 -16.05 -8.75 1.85
N LYS A 99 -17.04 -9.60 1.58
CA LYS A 99 -18.38 -9.18 1.12
C LYS A 99 -19.12 -8.36 2.18
N GLU A 100 -19.08 -8.80 3.45
CA GLU A 100 -19.65 -8.03 4.57
C GLU A 100 -19.03 -6.64 4.62
N LEU A 101 -17.68 -6.55 4.66
CA LEU A 101 -16.95 -5.29 4.73
C LEU A 101 -17.29 -4.34 3.57
N GLY A 102 -17.29 -4.84 2.34
CA GLY A 102 -17.59 -4.02 1.17
C GLY A 102 -19.06 -3.60 1.09
N SER A 103 -20.00 -4.44 1.55
CA SER A 103 -21.42 -4.06 1.63
C SER A 103 -21.67 -2.95 2.66
N THR A 104 -21.01 -3.00 3.82
CA THR A 104 -21.04 -1.94 4.83
C THR A 104 -20.43 -0.66 4.28
N PHE A 105 -19.29 -0.77 3.59
CA PHE A 105 -18.64 0.35 2.95
C PHE A 105 -19.56 1.05 1.95
N SER A 106 -20.11 0.29 0.99
CA SER A 106 -21.04 0.82 -0.02
C SER A 106 -22.23 1.52 0.64
N SER A 107 -22.75 1.00 1.75
CA SER A 107 -23.89 1.64 2.43
C SER A 107 -23.54 2.96 3.13
N ASN A 108 -22.31 3.11 3.62
CA ASN A 108 -21.91 4.24 4.48
C ASN A 108 -21.15 5.34 3.74
N TYR A 109 -20.48 5.01 2.63
CA TYR A 109 -19.52 5.89 1.95
C TYR A 109 -19.73 5.99 0.44
N GLN A 110 -20.89 5.56 -0.07
CA GLN A 110 -21.28 5.85 -1.46
C GLN A 110 -21.58 7.35 -1.66
N GLY A 111 -21.07 7.90 -2.76
CA GLY A 111 -21.19 9.32 -3.09
C GLY A 111 -20.12 9.77 -4.07
N ASN A 112 -20.40 10.86 -4.77
CA ASN A 112 -19.51 11.42 -5.78
C ASN A 112 -19.28 12.94 -5.55
N PRO A 113 -18.06 13.37 -5.16
CA PRO A 113 -16.94 12.54 -4.69
C PRO A 113 -17.25 11.93 -3.31
N MET A 114 -16.60 10.82 -2.97
CA MET A 114 -16.78 10.15 -1.67
C MET A 114 -16.21 11.00 -0.51
N PHE A 115 -15.05 11.62 -0.70
CA PHE A 115 -14.41 12.51 0.28
C PHE A 115 -13.96 13.81 -0.41
N GLY A 116 -14.20 14.95 0.24
CA GLY A 116 -13.61 16.22 -0.16
C GLY A 116 -12.14 16.36 0.26
N LYS A 117 -11.39 17.21 -0.45
CA LYS A 117 -9.97 17.49 -0.15
C LYS A 117 -9.77 18.05 1.26
N GLU A 118 -10.69 18.89 1.73
CA GLU A 118 -10.63 19.53 3.05
C GLU A 118 -11.04 18.56 4.17
N ASP A 119 -11.70 17.44 3.83
CA ASP A 119 -12.25 16.50 4.81
C ASP A 119 -11.23 15.42 5.22
N LYS A 120 -10.31 15.07 4.33
CA LYS A 120 -9.42 13.91 4.46
C LYS A 120 -8.03 14.17 3.89
N ASN A 121 -6.99 13.62 4.53
CA ASN A 121 -5.64 13.57 3.98
C ASN A 121 -5.42 12.33 3.10
N LEU A 122 -4.29 12.29 2.36
CA LEU A 122 -3.97 11.18 1.45
C LEU A 122 -3.87 9.81 2.14
N SER A 123 -3.37 9.75 3.38
CA SER A 123 -3.27 8.50 4.13
C SER A 123 -4.65 7.94 4.48
N GLU A 124 -5.60 8.81 4.83
CA GLU A 124 -6.98 8.38 5.10
C GLU A 124 -7.68 7.93 3.81
N ILE A 125 -7.50 8.66 2.70
CA ILE A 125 -8.02 8.25 1.39
C ILE A 125 -7.41 6.90 0.97
N TYR A 126 -6.13 6.68 1.25
CA TYR A 126 -5.44 5.41 0.97
C TYR A 126 -6.03 4.22 1.70
N MET A 127 -6.60 4.42 2.89
CA MET A 127 -7.24 3.32 3.60
C MET A 127 -8.48 2.77 2.91
N VAL A 128 -9.04 3.55 1.98
CA VAL A 128 -10.34 3.26 1.36
C VAL A 128 -10.22 3.04 -0.15
N GLN A 129 -9.61 3.99 -0.87
CA GLN A 129 -9.72 4.06 -2.31
C GLN A 129 -9.20 2.82 -3.07
N PRO A 130 -8.04 2.23 -2.70
CA PRO A 130 -7.57 1.01 -3.34
C PRO A 130 -8.51 -0.18 -3.08
N PHE A 131 -9.05 -0.30 -1.87
CA PHE A 131 -10.04 -1.32 -1.54
C PHE A 131 -11.34 -1.13 -2.32
N TYR A 132 -11.89 0.09 -2.38
CA TYR A 132 -13.13 0.35 -3.11
C TYR A 132 -12.99 0.01 -4.60
N THR A 133 -11.86 0.43 -5.21
CA THR A 133 -11.56 0.12 -6.61
C THR A 133 -11.51 -1.38 -6.85
N LEU A 134 -10.81 -2.14 -5.98
CA LEU A 134 -10.75 -3.59 -6.06
C LEU A 134 -12.13 -4.24 -5.89
N TYR A 135 -12.85 -3.86 -4.83
CA TYR A 135 -14.15 -4.44 -4.47
C TYR A 135 -15.19 -4.24 -5.58
N ASP A 136 -15.27 -3.04 -6.14
CA ASP A 136 -16.20 -2.73 -7.21
C ASP A 136 -15.90 -3.53 -8.49
N THR A 137 -14.61 -3.74 -8.75
CA THR A 137 -14.12 -4.52 -9.89
C THR A 137 -14.54 -5.99 -9.81
N ILE A 138 -14.49 -6.58 -8.62
CA ILE A 138 -14.72 -8.02 -8.40
C ILE A 138 -16.20 -8.36 -8.14
N TYR A 139 -16.97 -7.50 -7.45
CA TYR A 139 -18.35 -7.83 -7.02
C TYR A 139 -19.45 -7.01 -7.70
N ASN A 140 -19.19 -5.73 -8.00
CA ASN A 140 -20.21 -4.82 -8.49
C ASN A 140 -20.14 -4.57 -9.99
N LYS A 141 -19.40 -5.42 -10.73
CA LYS A 141 -19.28 -5.33 -12.20
C LYS A 141 -18.86 -3.93 -12.69
N LYS A 142 -18.05 -3.20 -11.90
CA LYS A 142 -17.57 -1.85 -12.21
C LYS A 142 -18.65 -0.75 -12.24
N GLU A 143 -19.83 -1.00 -11.68
CA GLU A 143 -20.96 -0.05 -11.72
C GLU A 143 -20.64 1.31 -11.10
N HIS A 144 -19.68 1.37 -10.17
CA HIS A 144 -19.30 2.61 -9.48
C HIS A 144 -17.97 3.20 -9.96
N TYR A 145 -17.43 2.75 -11.11
CA TYR A 145 -16.19 3.30 -11.64
C TYR A 145 -16.26 4.82 -11.89
N LEU A 146 -17.41 5.34 -12.31
CA LEU A 146 -17.59 6.79 -12.48
C LEU A 146 -17.36 7.55 -11.17
N GLU A 147 -17.89 7.05 -10.05
CA GLU A 147 -17.70 7.64 -8.73
C GLU A 147 -16.24 7.53 -8.26
N ILE A 148 -15.61 6.38 -8.50
CA ILE A 148 -14.17 6.15 -8.27
C ILE A 148 -13.33 7.17 -9.04
N MET A 149 -13.69 7.47 -10.29
CA MET A 149 -12.96 8.44 -11.11
C MET A 149 -13.06 9.88 -10.58
N GLU A 150 -14.19 10.22 -9.99
CA GLU A 150 -14.40 11.55 -9.43
C GLU A 150 -13.65 11.74 -8.12
N GLN A 151 -13.47 10.66 -7.34
CA GLN A 151 -12.52 10.69 -6.24
C GLN A 151 -11.07 10.95 -6.74
N PHE A 152 -10.69 10.46 -7.93
CA PHE A 152 -9.38 10.79 -8.51
C PHE A 152 -9.28 12.26 -8.93
N HIS A 153 -10.38 12.94 -9.24
CA HIS A 153 -10.37 14.40 -9.44
C HIS A 153 -10.04 15.15 -8.16
N VAL A 154 -10.55 14.69 -7.01
CA VAL A 154 -10.16 15.23 -5.69
C VAL A 154 -8.71 14.91 -5.37
N ILE A 155 -8.28 13.65 -5.54
CA ILE A 155 -6.89 13.22 -5.31
C ILE A 155 -5.92 14.04 -6.18
N ASN A 156 -6.32 14.42 -7.39
CA ASN A 156 -5.47 15.21 -8.27
C ASN A 156 -5.17 16.62 -7.74
N GLN A 157 -5.99 17.16 -6.85
CA GLN A 157 -5.79 18.48 -6.24
C GLN A 157 -4.72 18.48 -5.13
N PHE A 158 -4.28 17.33 -4.64
CA PHE A 158 -3.15 17.22 -3.72
C PHE A 158 -1.82 17.41 -4.46
N LEU A 159 -0.78 17.81 -3.71
CA LEU A 159 0.58 17.92 -4.22
C LEU A 159 1.01 16.59 -4.88
N ASN A 160 1.75 16.68 -5.98
CA ASN A 160 2.39 15.51 -6.57
C ASN A 160 3.57 15.08 -5.69
N ASP A 161 3.27 14.22 -4.73
CA ASP A 161 4.23 13.61 -3.81
C ASP A 161 4.23 12.07 -3.90
N SER A 162 5.18 11.47 -3.19
CA SER A 162 5.40 10.02 -3.18
C SER A 162 4.20 9.22 -2.65
N LYS A 163 3.39 9.81 -1.75
CA LYS A 163 2.17 9.19 -1.19
C LYS A 163 1.04 9.19 -2.22
N LYS A 164 0.84 10.29 -2.95
CA LYS A 164 -0.11 10.37 -4.07
C LYS A 164 0.24 9.36 -5.15
N ALA A 165 1.52 9.24 -5.51
CA ALA A 165 1.96 8.24 -6.49
C ALA A 165 1.68 6.80 -6.04
N THR A 166 1.94 6.50 -4.76
CA THR A 166 1.66 5.18 -4.14
C THR A 166 0.16 4.88 -4.15
N LEU A 167 -0.68 5.85 -3.76
CA LEU A 167 -2.13 5.72 -3.79
C LEU A 167 -2.64 5.40 -5.21
N LEU A 168 -2.19 6.15 -6.21
CA LEU A 168 -2.63 6.00 -7.60
C LEU A 168 -2.25 4.64 -8.18
N VAL A 169 -1.00 4.20 -7.98
CA VAL A 169 -0.55 2.89 -8.49
C VAL A 169 -1.23 1.71 -7.80
N ASP A 170 -1.57 1.85 -6.51
CA ASP A 170 -2.30 0.81 -5.78
C ASP A 170 -3.75 0.72 -6.23
N CYS A 171 -4.42 1.85 -6.47
CA CYS A 171 -5.75 1.84 -7.06
C CYS A 171 -5.73 1.27 -8.48
N PHE A 172 -4.74 1.63 -9.29
CA PHE A 172 -4.60 1.12 -10.66
C PHE A 172 -4.49 -0.40 -10.67
N SER A 173 -3.76 -1.00 -9.72
CA SER A 173 -3.62 -2.45 -9.63
C SER A 173 -4.93 -3.20 -9.36
N GLY A 174 -5.95 -2.52 -8.83
CA GLY A 174 -7.28 -3.09 -8.61
C GLY A 174 -8.29 -2.81 -9.72
N MET A 175 -7.93 -2.02 -10.74
CA MET A 175 -8.82 -1.60 -11.82
C MET A 175 -8.75 -2.54 -13.03
N SER A 176 -9.89 -2.81 -13.66
CA SER A 176 -10.00 -3.64 -14.87
C SER A 176 -9.83 -2.80 -16.15
N GLU A 177 -9.19 -3.41 -17.15
CA GLU A 177 -9.09 -2.88 -18.51
C GLU A 177 -10.41 -2.89 -19.29
N GLU A 178 -11.44 -3.59 -18.80
CA GLU A 178 -12.75 -3.72 -19.46
C GLU A 178 -13.47 -2.37 -19.61
N ILE A 179 -13.23 -1.43 -18.69
CA ILE A 179 -13.71 -0.05 -18.81
C ILE A 179 -12.53 0.84 -19.19
N TYR A 180 -12.09 0.68 -20.44
CA TYR A 180 -10.83 1.22 -20.95
C TYR A 180 -10.67 2.74 -20.76
N GLU A 181 -11.76 3.52 -20.84
CA GLU A 181 -11.72 4.97 -20.64
C GLU A 181 -11.21 5.35 -19.25
N HIS A 182 -11.76 4.73 -18.20
CA HIS A 182 -11.37 4.97 -16.82
C HIS A 182 -9.97 4.41 -16.53
N TYR A 183 -9.68 3.20 -17.04
CA TYR A 183 -8.36 2.60 -16.96
C TYR A 183 -7.28 3.50 -17.57
N PHE A 184 -7.50 4.00 -18.80
CA PHE A 184 -6.56 4.86 -19.49
C PHE A 184 -6.40 6.22 -18.79
N THR A 185 -7.48 6.76 -18.21
CA THR A 185 -7.43 8.00 -17.43
C THR A 185 -6.53 7.84 -16.20
N LEU A 186 -6.75 6.78 -15.40
CA LEU A 186 -5.93 6.51 -14.22
C LEU A 186 -4.48 6.17 -14.59
N LEU A 187 -4.26 5.46 -15.69
CA LEU A 187 -2.92 5.19 -16.24
C LEU A 187 -2.17 6.50 -16.49
N ASN A 188 -2.78 7.43 -17.23
CA ASN A 188 -2.14 8.69 -17.59
C ASN A 188 -1.92 9.61 -16.39
N LEU A 189 -2.88 9.65 -15.46
CA LEU A 189 -2.74 10.38 -14.20
C LEU A 189 -1.54 9.86 -13.41
N THR A 190 -1.49 8.54 -13.16
CA THR A 190 -0.38 7.89 -12.43
C THR A 190 0.96 8.14 -13.10
N LYS A 191 1.03 7.95 -14.43
CA LYS A 191 2.23 8.16 -15.23
C LYS A 191 2.74 9.60 -15.16
N THR A 192 1.84 10.58 -15.24
CA THR A 192 2.18 12.00 -15.21
C THR A 192 2.65 12.40 -13.82
N THR A 193 1.93 12.01 -12.76
CA THR A 193 2.32 12.25 -11.37
C THR A 193 3.71 11.70 -11.06
N ILE A 194 4.01 10.45 -11.41
CA ILE A 194 5.35 9.87 -11.14
C ILE A 194 6.45 10.62 -11.90
N LYS A 195 6.20 11.00 -13.16
CA LYS A 195 7.20 11.76 -13.95
C LYS A 195 7.48 13.14 -13.37
N GLU A 196 6.46 13.84 -12.91
CA GLU A 196 6.62 15.15 -12.28
C GLU A 196 7.37 15.05 -10.95
N ILE A 197 7.08 14.02 -10.13
CA ILE A 197 7.84 13.75 -8.90
C ILE A 197 9.31 13.51 -9.22
N LEU A 198 9.62 12.66 -10.21
CA LEU A 198 11.01 12.38 -10.59
C LEU A 198 11.73 13.61 -11.17
N ALA A 199 11.03 14.45 -11.94
CA ALA A 199 11.59 15.69 -12.48
C ALA A 199 11.89 16.70 -11.35
N HIS A 200 10.91 16.95 -10.48
CA HIS A 200 11.03 17.86 -9.35
C HIS A 200 12.09 17.38 -8.34
N ALA A 201 12.13 16.08 -8.04
CA ALA A 201 13.14 15.45 -7.21
C ALA A 201 14.56 15.68 -7.73
N LYS A 202 14.74 15.60 -9.06
CA LYS A 202 16.03 15.83 -9.71
C LYS A 202 16.44 17.30 -9.66
N GLU A 203 15.50 18.22 -9.86
CA GLU A 203 15.74 19.67 -9.83
C GLU A 203 16.07 20.17 -8.42
N GLN A 204 15.32 19.71 -7.43
CA GLN A 204 15.41 20.17 -6.04
C GLN A 204 16.30 19.27 -5.15
N LYS A 205 16.87 18.19 -5.69
CA LYS A 205 17.67 17.18 -4.97
C LYS A 205 16.96 16.61 -3.73
N LEU A 206 15.66 16.34 -3.85
CA LEU A 206 14.80 15.93 -2.72
C LEU A 206 14.82 14.43 -2.41
N LEU A 207 15.31 13.62 -3.35
CA LEU A 207 15.48 12.18 -3.16
C LEU A 207 16.94 11.87 -2.89
N LEU A 208 17.18 10.80 -2.13
CA LEU A 208 18.53 10.35 -1.82
C LEU A 208 19.29 10.00 -3.10
N GLY A 209 20.52 10.52 -3.19
CA GLY A 209 21.51 10.39 -4.25
C GLY A 209 22.89 10.77 -3.71
N ASP A 210 23.83 11.21 -4.56
CA ASP A 210 25.24 11.49 -4.15
C ASP A 210 25.45 12.69 -3.18
N ASN A 211 24.43 13.25 -2.51
CA ASN A 211 24.61 14.39 -1.61
C ASN A 211 23.82 14.31 -0.28
N GLU A 212 24.45 14.87 0.75
CA GLU A 212 24.20 14.89 2.20
C GLU A 212 22.89 15.57 2.67
N VAL A 213 21.72 15.23 2.13
CA VAL A 213 20.45 15.59 2.82
C VAL A 213 20.01 14.43 3.70
N GLU A 214 20.56 14.39 4.91
CA GLU A 214 20.27 13.39 5.92
C GLU A 214 19.01 13.75 6.71
N SER A 215 17.83 13.48 6.14
CA SER A 215 16.58 13.55 6.91
C SER A 215 15.76 12.27 6.79
N SER A 216 15.06 11.91 7.86
CA SER A 216 14.12 10.78 7.85
C SER A 216 13.04 10.96 6.78
N GLU A 217 12.65 12.20 6.48
CA GLU A 217 11.69 12.55 5.44
C GLU A 217 12.24 12.27 4.03
N ALA A 218 13.52 12.52 3.79
CA ALA A 218 14.17 12.19 2.51
C ALA A 218 14.21 10.68 2.28
N VAL A 219 14.51 9.88 3.32
CA VAL A 219 14.44 8.41 3.25
C VAL A 219 13.03 7.94 2.92
N GLU A 220 12.02 8.45 3.64
CA GLU A 220 10.60 8.14 3.41
C GLU A 220 10.19 8.47 1.97
N ASN A 221 10.42 9.70 1.52
CA ASN A 221 10.08 10.11 0.16
C ASN A 221 10.77 9.27 -0.92
N THR A 222 12.03 8.87 -0.68
CA THR A 222 12.80 8.02 -1.60
C THR A 222 12.22 6.62 -1.69
N ILE A 223 11.90 5.97 -0.57
CA ILE A 223 11.38 4.61 -0.61
C ILE A 223 9.96 4.54 -1.18
N PHE A 224 9.09 5.51 -0.85
CA PHE A 224 7.75 5.59 -1.45
C PHE A 224 7.82 5.83 -2.97
N THR A 225 8.75 6.70 -3.41
CA THR A 225 8.96 6.93 -4.85
C THR A 225 9.50 5.68 -5.54
N SER A 226 10.45 4.99 -4.91
CA SER A 226 10.99 3.71 -5.41
C SER A 226 9.88 2.68 -5.62
N TYR A 227 9.05 2.45 -4.60
CA TYR A 227 7.90 1.56 -4.68
C TYR A 227 6.97 1.93 -5.85
N ALA A 228 6.56 3.20 -5.91
CA ALA A 228 5.63 3.65 -6.95
C ALA A 228 6.20 3.45 -8.37
N VAL A 229 7.49 3.73 -8.57
CA VAL A 229 8.18 3.50 -9.86
C VAL A 229 8.24 2.03 -10.21
N LEU A 230 8.66 1.17 -9.28
CA LEU A 230 8.80 -0.28 -9.51
C LEU A 230 7.45 -0.92 -9.82
N LYS A 231 6.42 -0.62 -9.02
CA LYS A 231 5.07 -1.11 -9.25
C LYS A 231 4.48 -0.57 -10.56
N ALA A 232 4.73 0.70 -10.90
CA ALA A 232 4.29 1.26 -12.18
C ALA A 232 4.98 0.61 -13.39
N CYS A 233 6.23 0.18 -13.27
CA CYS A 233 6.90 -0.63 -14.30
C CYS A 233 6.26 -2.01 -14.44
N HIS A 234 5.98 -2.68 -13.31
CA HIS A 234 5.33 -3.99 -13.29
C HIS A 234 3.96 -3.97 -14.00
N TYR A 235 3.15 -2.95 -13.73
CA TYR A 235 1.84 -2.76 -14.35
C TYR A 235 1.89 -2.04 -15.71
N LYS A 236 3.07 -1.88 -16.32
CA LYS A 236 3.28 -1.26 -17.64
C LYS A 236 2.75 0.18 -17.78
N ILE A 237 2.54 0.88 -16.66
CA ILE A 237 2.26 2.33 -16.62
C ILE A 237 3.51 3.10 -17.08
N LEU A 238 4.68 2.64 -16.63
CA LEU A 238 6.00 3.09 -17.04
C LEU A 238 6.75 2.01 -17.83
N LEU A 239 7.65 2.45 -18.71
CA LEU A 239 8.53 1.55 -19.46
C LEU A 239 9.66 1.06 -18.55
N ALA A 240 9.72 -0.25 -18.31
CA ALA A 240 10.70 -0.87 -17.43
C ALA A 240 12.14 -0.55 -17.84
N GLU A 241 12.44 -0.60 -19.15
CA GLU A 241 13.79 -0.34 -19.70
C GLU A 241 14.32 1.06 -19.38
N LYS A 242 13.42 2.00 -19.07
CA LYS A 242 13.77 3.38 -18.73
C LYS A 242 13.73 3.66 -17.23
N TYR A 243 12.82 3.01 -16.49
CA TYR A 243 12.48 3.44 -15.13
C TYR A 243 12.78 2.38 -14.05
N GLU A 244 12.92 1.11 -14.40
CA GLU A 244 13.13 0.04 -13.41
C GLU A 244 14.46 0.22 -12.66
N THR A 245 15.55 0.51 -13.37
CA THR A 245 16.86 0.81 -12.75
C THR A 245 16.80 2.06 -11.87
N VAL A 246 15.99 3.05 -12.24
CA VAL A 246 15.78 4.25 -11.40
C VAL A 246 15.11 3.86 -10.09
N GLY A 247 14.03 3.06 -10.15
CA GLY A 247 13.34 2.55 -8.97
C GLY A 247 14.26 1.73 -8.06
N ALA A 248 15.07 0.83 -8.64
CA ALA A 248 16.03 0.01 -7.91
C ALA A 248 17.13 0.83 -7.22
N ASN A 249 17.68 1.84 -7.91
CA ASN A 249 18.69 2.73 -7.33
C ASN A 249 18.13 3.52 -6.14
N LEU A 250 16.90 4.05 -6.26
CA LEU A 250 16.22 4.73 -5.15
C LEU A 250 16.00 3.79 -3.95
N PHE A 251 15.64 2.52 -4.21
CA PHE A 251 15.52 1.51 -3.15
C PHE A 251 16.84 1.33 -2.40
N HIS A 252 17.93 1.10 -3.13
CA HIS A 252 19.24 0.88 -2.53
C HIS A 252 19.74 2.10 -1.74
N ALA A 253 19.57 3.31 -2.27
CA ALA A 253 19.93 4.55 -1.58
C ALA A 253 19.13 4.73 -0.27
N ALA A 254 17.81 4.51 -0.33
CA ALA A 254 16.97 4.59 0.87
C ALA A 254 17.33 3.52 1.91
N MET A 255 17.60 2.28 1.46
CA MET A 255 17.93 1.17 2.35
C MET A 255 19.28 1.37 3.05
N GLU A 256 20.30 1.79 2.30
CA GLU A 256 21.62 2.09 2.87
C GLU A 256 21.53 3.16 3.97
N GLN A 257 20.81 4.24 3.69
CA GLN A 257 20.63 5.33 4.64
C GLN A 257 19.78 4.92 5.85
N PHE A 258 18.72 4.14 5.63
CA PHE A 258 17.88 3.63 6.71
C PHE A 258 18.68 2.75 7.68
N VAL A 259 19.48 1.83 7.15
CA VAL A 259 20.29 0.90 7.96
C VAL A 259 21.43 1.61 8.68
N SER A 260 22.07 2.61 8.06
CA SER A 260 23.16 3.37 8.69
C SER A 260 22.69 4.16 9.93
N HIS A 261 21.44 4.63 9.91
CA HIS A 261 20.83 5.44 10.98
C HIS A 261 20.08 4.61 12.03
N GLN A 262 19.83 3.32 11.80
CA GLN A 262 19.11 2.42 12.72
C GLN A 262 19.93 1.99 13.98
N LYS A 263 21.03 2.68 14.32
CA LYS A 263 21.78 2.37 15.55
C LYS A 263 21.04 2.88 16.79
N GLN A 264 20.38 1.93 17.47
CA GLN A 264 19.93 1.98 18.87
C GLN A 264 18.70 2.84 19.21
N THR A 265 17.51 2.39 18.82
CA THR A 265 16.32 2.62 19.67
C THR A 265 15.32 1.48 19.54
N VAL A 266 15.21 0.65 20.60
CA VAL A 266 14.11 -0.31 20.73
C VAL A 266 12.89 0.46 21.23
N MET A 267 12.16 1.09 20.33
CA MET A 267 10.85 1.66 20.66
C MET A 267 9.81 0.55 20.53
N LYS A 268 9.07 0.26 21.60
CA LYS A 268 8.03 -0.78 21.65
C LYS A 268 6.60 -0.23 21.64
N SER A 269 6.44 1.09 21.46
CA SER A 269 5.15 1.76 21.38
C SER A 269 5.30 3.22 20.95
N GLY A 270 4.19 3.87 20.58
CA GLY A 270 4.14 5.29 20.21
C GLY A 270 4.47 5.57 18.74
N GLN A 271 4.56 6.85 18.39
CA GLN A 271 4.70 7.30 16.99
C GLN A 271 5.95 6.73 16.31
N GLY A 272 7.10 6.70 17.00
CA GLY A 272 8.32 6.15 16.42
C GLY A 272 8.25 4.65 16.10
N PHE A 273 7.41 3.89 16.83
CA PHE A 273 7.14 2.49 16.51
C PHE A 273 6.26 2.36 15.27
N MET A 274 5.21 3.19 15.15
CA MET A 274 4.36 3.26 13.95
C MET A 274 5.16 3.67 12.71
N ASP A 275 6.07 4.64 12.84
CA ASP A 275 6.97 5.04 11.75
C ASP A 275 7.89 3.89 11.34
N LYS A 276 8.37 3.08 12.29
CA LYS A 276 9.18 1.90 11.99
C LYS A 276 8.38 0.83 11.23
N ILE A 277 7.14 0.56 11.65
CA ILE A 277 6.20 -0.35 10.95
C ILE A 277 5.96 0.15 9.51
N LYS A 278 5.66 1.44 9.36
CA LYS A 278 5.45 2.11 8.06
C LYS A 278 6.63 1.90 7.13
N MET A 279 7.84 2.24 7.61
CA MET A 279 9.07 2.13 6.84
C MET A 279 9.34 0.67 6.44
N MET A 280 9.19 -0.26 7.38
CA MET A 280 9.39 -1.69 7.09
C MET A 280 8.39 -2.19 6.03
N GLY A 281 7.13 -1.77 6.13
CA GLY A 281 6.10 -2.10 5.16
C GLY A 281 6.45 -1.62 3.75
N ILE A 282 6.74 -0.33 3.59
CA ILE A 282 7.05 0.22 2.27
C ILE A 282 8.37 -0.34 1.69
N PHE A 283 9.36 -0.66 2.54
CA PHE A 283 10.56 -1.36 2.09
C PHE A 283 10.27 -2.77 1.57
N MET A 284 9.46 -3.56 2.29
CA MET A 284 9.05 -4.88 1.82
C MET A 284 8.22 -4.79 0.53
N MET A 285 7.30 -3.82 0.46
CA MET A 285 6.50 -3.55 -0.74
C MET A 285 7.40 -3.28 -1.95
N ALA A 286 8.37 -2.37 -1.84
CA ALA A 286 9.32 -2.07 -2.91
C ALA A 286 10.22 -3.27 -3.25
N TYR A 287 10.79 -3.93 -2.24
CA TYR A 287 11.71 -5.04 -2.42
C TYR A 287 11.06 -6.22 -3.13
N SER A 288 9.77 -6.48 -2.88
CA SER A 288 9.03 -7.54 -3.57
C SER A 288 9.05 -7.39 -5.10
N PHE A 289 9.12 -6.18 -5.64
CA PHE A 289 9.23 -5.96 -7.09
C PHE A 289 10.64 -6.17 -7.64
N LEU A 290 11.67 -6.16 -6.79
CA LEU A 290 13.06 -6.46 -7.15
C LEU A 290 13.38 -7.95 -7.06
N LEU A 291 12.49 -8.74 -6.44
CA LEU A 291 12.65 -10.18 -6.33
C LEU A 291 12.15 -10.90 -7.58
N GLU A 292 12.96 -11.84 -8.04
CA GLU A 292 12.51 -12.91 -8.93
C GLU A 292 11.53 -13.83 -8.19
N ILE A 293 10.56 -14.39 -8.90
CA ILE A 293 9.63 -15.37 -8.33
C ILE A 293 10.44 -16.64 -8.04
N ARG A 294 10.43 -17.09 -6.78
CA ARG A 294 11.03 -18.35 -6.34
C ARG A 294 10.00 -19.47 -6.34
#